data_AF-A0AB73KL15-F1
#
_entry.id   AF-A0AB73KL15-F1
#
_cell.length_a   1.000
_cell.length_b   1.000
_cell.length_c   1.000
_cell.angle_alpha   90.00
_cell.angle_beta   90.00
_cell.angle_gamma   90.00
#
_symmetry.space_group_name_H-M   'P 1'
#
loop_
_entity.id
_entity.type
_entity.pdbx_description
1 polymer ?
#
loop_
_entity_poly.entity_id
_entity_poly.type
_entity_poly.pdbx_seq_one_letter_code
_entity_poly.pdbx_strand_id
1 'polypeptide(L)' 'MRDIFARVVAPALAPALAPVGPDTARRAGLVSAQLLGLALTRYLLRLPAVAALTPDEIEAAYAPAIAGVLGLG' A
#
# COMPACT_ATOMS: atom_id res chain seq x y z
N MET A 1 -2.86 -7.14 -15.70
CA MET A 1 -3.00 -6.69 -14.29
C MET A 1 -1.97 -7.35 -13.37
N ARG A 2 -1.98 -8.69 -13.20
CA ARG A 2 -1.02 -9.42 -12.34
C ARG A 2 0.47 -9.16 -12.68
N ASP A 3 0.79 -9.07 -13.97
CA ASP A 3 2.16 -8.78 -14.44
C ASP A 3 2.64 -7.36 -14.14
N ILE A 4 1.75 -6.35 -14.26
CA ILE A 4 2.09 -4.96 -13.89
C ILE A 4 2.36 -4.89 -12.38
N PHE A 5 1.54 -5.60 -11.61
CA PHE A 5 1.69 -5.75 -10.17
C PHE A 5 3.07 -6.30 -9.78
N ALA A 6 3.49 -7.38 -10.44
CA ALA A 6 4.77 -8.04 -10.22
C ALA A 6 5.97 -7.19 -10.64
N ARG A 7 5.83 -6.35 -11.68
CA ARG A 7 6.95 -5.57 -12.24
C ARG A 7 7.17 -4.21 -11.57
N VAL A 8 6.13 -3.60 -11.01
CA VAL A 8 6.20 -2.22 -10.47
C VAL A 8 6.09 -2.19 -8.95
N VAL A 9 5.11 -2.92 -8.40
CA VAL A 9 4.77 -2.79 -6.97
C VAL A 9 5.64 -3.69 -6.10
N ALA A 10 5.87 -4.93 -6.53
CA ALA A 10 6.70 -5.86 -5.77
C ALA A 10 8.16 -5.36 -5.55
N PRO A 11 8.86 -4.77 -6.54
CA PRO A 11 10.19 -4.20 -6.33
C PRO A 11 10.20 -2.99 -5.40
N ALA A 12 9.18 -2.12 -5.47
CA ALA A 12 9.09 -0.93 -4.62
C ALA A 12 8.86 -1.29 -3.15
N LEU A 13 8.15 -2.39 -2.87
CA LEU A 13 7.88 -2.86 -1.51
C LEU A 13 8.97 -3.80 -0.97
N ALA A 14 9.84 -4.35 -1.82
CA ALA A 14 10.85 -5.32 -1.43
C ALA A 14 11.75 -4.89 -0.24
N PRO A 15 12.19 -3.62 -0.13
CA PRO A 15 13.00 -3.17 1.02
C PRO A 15 12.23 -3.21 2.35
N ALA A 16 10.94 -2.90 2.32
CA ALA A 16 10.07 -2.89 3.52
C ALA A 16 9.57 -4.30 3.90
N LEU A 17 9.74 -5.28 3.01
CA LEU A 17 9.23 -6.64 3.15
C LEU A 17 10.33 -7.65 3.52
N ALA A 18 11.55 -7.19 3.81
CA ALA A 18 12.64 -8.03 4.25
C ALA A 18 12.49 -8.39 5.76
N PRO A 19 12.87 -9.62 6.18
CA PRO A 19 13.38 -10.72 5.35
C PRO A 19 12.26 -11.38 4.52
N VAL A 20 12.62 -11.79 3.29
CA VAL A 20 11.69 -12.47 2.38
C VAL A 20 11.42 -13.88 2.89
N GLY A 21 10.14 -14.19 3.11
CA GLY A 21 9.67 -15.51 3.53
C GLY A 21 8.37 -15.91 2.84
N PRO A 22 7.78 -17.05 3.20
CA PRO A 22 6.55 -17.58 2.57
C PRO A 22 5.39 -16.57 2.57
N ASP A 23 5.33 -15.73 3.60
CA ASP A 23 4.28 -14.73 3.80
C ASP A 23 4.52 -13.40 3.07
N THR A 24 5.70 -13.20 2.46
CA THR A 24 6.06 -11.93 1.84
C THR A 24 5.13 -11.59 0.67
N ALA A 25 4.79 -12.57 -0.16
CA ALA A 25 3.85 -12.34 -1.27
C ALA A 25 2.45 -11.94 -0.77
N ARG A 26 1.99 -12.54 0.33
CA ARG A 26 0.70 -12.18 0.96
C ARG A 26 0.74 -10.75 1.49
N ARG A 27 1.76 -10.39 2.27
CA ARG A 27 1.93 -9.04 2.84
C ARG A 27 2.08 -7.99 1.74
N ALA A 28 2.88 -8.26 0.72
CA ALA A 28 3.01 -7.41 -0.46
C ALA A 28 1.65 -7.14 -1.10
N GLY A 29 0.84 -8.18 -1.33
CA GLY A 29 -0.50 -8.06 -1.91
C GLY A 29 -1.49 -7.26 -1.04
N LEU A 30 -1.39 -7.36 0.29
CA LEU A 30 -2.24 -6.62 1.21
C LEU A 30 -1.87 -5.13 1.32
N VAL A 31 -0.57 -4.80 1.42
CA VAL A 31 -0.10 -3.39 1.38
C VAL A 31 -0.51 -2.73 0.07
N SER A 32 -0.32 -3.47 -1.01
CA SER A 32 -0.70 -3.12 -2.36
C SER A 32 -2.18 -2.79 -2.55
N ALA A 33 -3.07 -3.61 -2.00
CA ALA A 33 -4.50 -3.37 -2.06
C ALA A 33 -4.87 -2.04 -1.37
N GLN A 34 -4.23 -1.73 -0.24
CA GLN A 34 -4.43 -0.49 0.51
C GLN A 34 -4.01 0.73 -0.31
N LEU A 35 -2.79 0.71 -0.85
CA LEU A 35 -2.25 1.82 -1.65
C LEU A 35 -3.02 2.03 -2.96
N LEU A 36 -3.42 0.94 -3.63
CA LEU A 36 -4.20 1.05 -4.87
C LEU A 36 -5.62 1.56 -4.59
N GLY A 37 -6.24 1.14 -3.50
CA GLY A 37 -7.54 1.68 -3.06
C GLY A 37 -7.48 3.19 -2.79
N LEU A 38 -6.42 3.64 -2.11
CA LEU A 38 -6.16 5.07 -1.92
C LEU A 38 -5.96 5.79 -3.26
N ALA A 39 -5.14 5.25 -4.16
CA ALA A 39 -4.87 5.88 -5.45
C ALA A 39 -6.12 5.95 -6.34
N LEU A 40 -6.93 4.88 -6.35
CA LEU A 40 -8.20 4.82 -7.06
C LEU A 40 -9.16 5.90 -6.56
N THR A 41 -9.39 5.95 -5.25
CA THR A 41 -10.34 6.90 -4.63
C THR A 41 -9.87 8.35 -4.74
N ARG A 42 -8.56 8.59 -4.61
CA ARG A 42 -7.95 9.93 -4.62
C ARG A 42 -7.77 10.50 -6.03
N TYR A 43 -7.24 9.74 -6.97
CA TYR A 43 -6.79 10.27 -8.27
C TYR A 43 -7.75 9.97 -9.43
N LEU A 44 -8.36 8.78 -9.43
CA LEU A 44 -9.27 8.35 -10.49
C LEU A 44 -10.72 8.76 -10.22
N LEU A 45 -11.25 8.38 -9.06
CA LEU A 45 -12.62 8.75 -8.65
C LEU A 45 -12.69 10.17 -8.09
N ARG A 46 -11.58 10.68 -7.55
CA ARG A 46 -11.47 12.03 -6.95
C ARG A 46 -12.56 12.30 -5.92
N LEU A 47 -12.80 11.33 -5.03
CA LEU A 47 -13.78 11.49 -3.95
C LEU A 47 -13.38 12.69 -3.09
N PRO A 48 -14.22 13.74 -2.94
CA PRO A 48 -13.80 15.00 -2.32
C PRO A 48 -13.15 14.83 -0.94
N ALA A 49 -13.72 13.95 -0.11
CA ALA A 49 -13.21 13.67 1.23
C ALA A 49 -11.82 13.01 1.25
N VAL A 50 -11.47 12.25 0.21
CA VAL A 50 -10.17 11.57 0.11
C VAL A 50 -9.16 12.40 -0.70
N ALA A 51 -9.63 13.15 -1.70
CA ALA A 51 -8.80 14.01 -2.54
C ALA A 51 -8.28 15.25 -1.80
N ALA A 52 -9.03 15.73 -0.80
CA ALA A 52 -8.64 16.87 0.02
C ALA A 52 -7.59 16.53 1.09
N LEU A 53 -7.38 15.25 1.42
CA LEU A 53 -6.42 14.87 2.46
C LEU A 53 -5.01 15.36 2.13
N THR A 54 -4.31 15.86 3.14
CA THR A 54 -2.89 16.19 3.09
C THR A 54 -2.03 14.91 3.16
N PRO A 55 -0.74 14.98 2.78
CA PRO A 55 0.18 13.86 2.94
C PRO A 55 0.23 13.35 4.40
N ASP A 56 0.28 14.26 5.37
CA ASP A 56 0.38 13.90 6.80
C ASP A 56 -0.89 13.18 7.29
N GLU A 57 -2.07 13.61 6.85
CA GLU A 57 -3.33 12.92 7.18
C GLU A 57 -3.41 11.53 6.55
N ILE A 58 -2.89 11.37 5.33
CA ILE A 58 -2.79 10.06 4.68
C ILE A 58 -1.82 9.17 5.46
N GLU A 59 -0.65 9.68 5.84
CA GLU A 59 0.35 8.94 6.60
C GLU A 59 -0.22 8.50 7.94
N ALA A 60 -0.82 9.41 8.70
CA ALA A 60 -1.44 9.11 9.99
C ALA A 60 -2.53 8.03 9.89
N ALA A 61 -3.31 8.03 8.79
CA ALA A 61 -4.37 7.04 8.57
C ALA A 61 -3.84 5.67 8.10
N TYR A 62 -2.83 5.65 7.22
CA TYR A 62 -2.37 4.41 6.57
C TYR A 62 -1.16 3.77 7.22
N ALA A 63 -0.29 4.52 7.89
CA ALA A 63 0.91 3.98 8.51
C ALA A 63 0.62 2.84 9.49
N PRO A 64 -0.37 2.93 10.41
CA PRO A 64 -0.70 1.82 11.31
C PRO A 64 -1.19 0.56 10.59
N ALA A 65 -2.02 0.73 9.55
CA ALA A 65 -2.56 -0.38 8.77
C ALA A 65 -1.46 -1.10 7.97
N ILE A 66 -0.53 -0.33 7.39
CA ILE A 66 0.64 -0.87 6.68
C ILE A 66 1.58 -1.57 7.66
N ALA A 67 1.89 -0.95 8.80
CA ALA A 67 2.73 -1.55 9.84
C ALA A 67 2.16 -2.87 10.36
N GLY A 68 0.85 -2.93 10.60
CA GLY A 68 0.16 -4.17 11.01
C GLY A 68 0.27 -5.29 9.97
N VAL A 69 0.19 -4.97 8.67
CA VAL A 69 0.40 -5.97 7.61
C VAL A 69 1.86 -6.41 7.51
N LEU A 70 2.81 -5.49 7.70
CA LEU A 70 4.23 -5.82 7.65
C LEU A 70 4.70 -6.62 8.87
N GLY A 71 3.97 -6.53 9.98
CA GLY A 71 4.34 -7.13 11.27
C GLY A 71 5.33 -6.26 12.04
N LEU A 72 5.22 -4.93 11.90
CA LEU A 72 6.09 -3.93 12.53
C LEU A 72 5.45 -3.30 13.79
N GLY A 73 4.33 -3.85 14.28
CA GLY A 73 3.58 -3.36 15.44
C GLY A 73 3.67 -4.29 16.63
#